data_AF-A0A7X7EDD1-F1
#
_entry.id   AF-A0A7X7EDD1-F1
#
_cell.length_a   1.000
_cell.length_b   1.000
_cell.length_c   1.000
_cell.angle_alpha   90.00
_cell.angle_beta   90.00
_cell.angle_gamma   90.00
#
_symmetry.space_group_name_H-M   'P 1'
#
loop_
_entity.id
_entity.type
_entity.pdbx_description
1 polymer ?
#
loop_
_entity_poly.entity_id
_entity_poly.type
_entity_poly.pdbx_seq_one_letter_code
_entity_poly.pdbx_strand_id
1 'polypeptide(L)' 'MKYLTEAQLEELRQFDTPTVCNAIEKFKLRSKTEGYTSPAIKALYPDRKPIVGYACTAKVSARYPGTKENEET' A
#
# COMPACT_ATOMS: atom_id res chain seq x y z
N MET A 1 -9.34 14.77 7.75
CA MET A 1 -9.71 13.37 7.43
C MET A 1 -10.02 12.65 8.72
N LYS A 2 -11.06 11.82 8.78
CA LYS A 2 -11.32 10.95 9.94
C LYS A 2 -10.59 9.63 9.72
N TYR A 3 -9.62 9.31 10.58
CA TYR A 3 -8.94 8.03 10.55
C TYR A 3 -9.87 6.90 11.02
N LEU A 4 -9.66 5.71 10.48
CA LEU A 4 -10.29 4.47 10.89
C LEU A 4 -9.75 4.07 12.27
N THR A 5 -10.58 3.37 13.04
CA THR A 5 -10.13 2.76 14.29
C THR A 5 -9.26 1.54 14.03
N GLU A 6 -8.48 1.12 15.01
CA GLU A 6 -7.68 -0.11 14.90
C GLU A 6 -8.56 -1.35 14.63
N ALA A 7 -9.74 -1.41 15.23
CA ALA A 7 -10.70 -2.48 14.99
C ALA A 7 -11.14 -2.54 13.52
N GLN A 8 -11.39 -1.39 12.89
CA GLN A 8 -11.75 -1.32 11.47
C GLN A 8 -10.58 -1.71 10.56
N LEU A 9 -9.34 -1.37 10.94
CA LEU A 9 -8.15 -1.81 10.21
C LEU A 9 -7.96 -3.33 10.31
N GLU A 10 -8.23 -3.94 11.47
CA GLU A 10 -8.16 -5.39 11.66
C GLU A 10 -9.29 -6.13 10.91
N GLU A 11 -10.50 -5.57 10.86
CA GLU A 11 -11.58 -6.10 10.01
C GLU A 11 -11.18 -6.15 8.54
N LEU A 12 -10.59 -5.05 8.03
CA LEU A 12 -10.10 -5.00 6.65
C LEU A 12 -8.97 -6.01 6.40
N ARG A 13 -8.15 -6.31 7.41
CA ARG A 13 -7.03 -7.25 7.31
C ARG A 13 -7.46 -8.71 7.09
N GLN A 14 -8.75 -9.02 7.30
CA GLN A 14 -9.32 -10.34 7.04
C GLN A 14 -9.46 -10.65 5.53
N PHE A 15 -9.41 -9.62 4.68
CA PHE A 15 -9.55 -9.77 3.23
C PHE A 15 -8.19 -9.66 2.53
N ASP A 16 -8.05 -10.44 1.45
CA ASP A 16 -6.90 -10.30 0.56
C ASP A 16 -7.03 -9.07 -0.37
N THR A 17 -5.90 -8.65 -0.95
CA THR A 17 -5.88 -7.54 -1.90
C THR A 17 -6.84 -7.71 -3.09
N PRO A 18 -6.91 -8.86 -3.80
CA PRO A 18 -7.83 -9.01 -4.93
C PRO A 18 -9.31 -8.89 -4.53
N THR A 19 -9.71 -9.38 -3.35
CA THR A 19 -11.10 -9.21 -2.85
C THR A 19 -11.45 -7.74 -2.64
N VAL A 20 -10.56 -6.96 -2.03
CA VAL A 20 -10.76 -5.52 -1.86
C VAL A 20 -10.80 -4.79 -3.20
N CYS A 21 -9.91 -5.14 -4.15
CA CYS A 21 -9.93 -4.58 -5.51
C CYS A 21 -11.27 -4.85 -6.21
N ASN A 22 -11.77 -6.10 -6.16
CA ASN A 22 -13.06 -6.48 -6.73
C ASN A 22 -14.23 -5.70 -6.12
N ALA A 23 -14.20 -5.46 -4.81
CA ALA A 23 -15.20 -4.64 -4.13
C ALA A 23 -15.16 -3.18 -4.60
N ILE A 24 -13.97 -2.60 -4.77
CA ILE A 24 -13.77 -1.23 -5.26
C ILE A 24 -14.37 -1.03 -6.67
N GLU A 25 -14.32 -2.05 -7.53
CA GLU A 25 -14.91 -1.96 -8.88
C GLU A 25 -16.41 -1.63 -8.87
N LYS A 26 -17.14 -2.06 -7.84
CA LYS A 26 -18.59 -1.80 -7.72
C LYS A 26 -18.91 -0.32 -7.57
N PHE A 27 -17.96 0.47 -7.07
CA PHE A 27 -18.11 1.92 -6.88
C PHE A 27 -17.86 2.73 -8.15
N LYS A 28 -17.42 2.10 -9.26
CA LYS A 28 -17.16 2.76 -10.56
C LYS A 28 -16.24 3.98 -10.47
N LEU A 29 -15.26 3.94 -9.55
CA LEU A 29 -14.35 5.06 -9.28
C LEU A 29 -13.24 5.24 -10.34
N ARG A 30 -12.87 4.16 -11.03
CA ARG A 30 -11.77 4.10 -12.01
C ARG A 30 -11.95 2.91 -12.96
N SER A 31 -11.13 2.84 -14.03
CA SER A 31 -11.08 1.66 -14.90
C SER A 31 -10.67 0.41 -14.12
N LYS A 32 -11.19 -0.75 -14.53
CA LYS A 32 -10.83 -2.05 -13.95
C LYS A 32 -9.37 -2.45 -14.20
N THR A 33 -8.73 -1.79 -15.16
CA THR A 33 -7.33 -2.00 -15.53
C THR A 33 -6.38 -1.08 -14.76
N GLU A 34 -6.85 -0.36 -13.75
CA GLU A 34 -6.06 0.62 -13.02
C GLU A 34 -6.16 0.45 -11.51
N GLY A 35 -5.15 0.97 -10.81
CA GLY A 35 -5.20 1.08 -9.35
C GLY A 35 -4.82 -0.16 -8.57
N TYR A 36 -4.06 -1.05 -9.21
CA TYR A 36 -3.29 -2.13 -8.60
C TYR A 36 -1.79 -1.84 -8.72
N THR A 37 -1.00 -2.50 -7.88
CA THR A 37 0.46 -2.35 -7.86
C THR A 37 1.11 -3.06 -9.05
N SER A 38 2.25 -2.54 -9.54
CA SER A 38 3.05 -3.20 -10.59
C SER A 38 3.40 -4.66 -10.21
N PRO A 39 3.34 -5.62 -11.16
CA PRO A 39 3.70 -7.02 -10.90
C PRO A 39 5.19 -7.23 -10.56
N ALA A 40 6.02 -6.20 -10.74
CA ALA A 40 7.41 -6.19 -10.29
C ALA A 40 7.54 -6.13 -8.76
N ILE A 41 6.54 -5.58 -8.05
CA ILE A 41 6.51 -5.53 -6.58
C ILE A 41 5.94 -6.86 -6.08
N LYS A 42 6.74 -7.59 -5.30
CA LYS A 42 6.39 -8.90 -4.77
C LYS A 42 6.57 -8.92 -3.26
N ALA A 43 5.72 -9.67 -2.57
CA ALA A 43 5.90 -9.93 -1.15
C ALA A 43 7.13 -10.81 -0.94
N LEU A 44 8.09 -10.34 -0.13
CA LEU A 44 9.27 -11.12 0.24
C LEU A 44 8.91 -12.29 1.19
N TYR A 45 7.85 -12.12 1.98
CA TYR A 45 7.33 -13.10 2.92
C TYR A 45 5.83 -13.36 2.62
N PRO A 46 5.52 -14.25 1.66
CA PRO A 46 4.15 -14.46 1.18
C PRO A 46 3.23 -15.17 2.18
N ASP A 47 3.80 -15.78 3.22
CA ASP A 47 3.13 -16.48 4.32
C ASP A 47 2.60 -15.53 5.41
N ARG A 48 3.00 -14.26 5.39
CA ARG A 48 2.52 -13.26 6.35
C ARG A 48 1.09 -12.82 6.04
N LYS A 49 0.37 -12.42 7.08
CA LYS A 49 -0.96 -11.83 6.95
C LYS A 49 -0.90 -10.57 6.06
N PRO A 50 -2.01 -10.24 5.34
CA PRO A 50 -2.14 -8.97 4.63
C PRO A 50 -1.83 -7.76 5.52
N ILE A 51 -1.35 -6.68 4.91
CA ILE A 51 -1.07 -5.42 5.60
C ILE A 51 -2.14 -4.40 5.20
N VAL A 52 -2.70 -3.71 6.21
CA VAL A 52 -3.65 -2.61 6.03
C VAL A 52 -3.17 -1.42 6.84
N GLY A 53 -3.16 -0.23 6.23
CA GLY A 53 -2.72 1.00 6.87
C GLY A 53 -2.87 2.21 5.96
N TYR A 54 -2.48 3.37 6.47
CA TYR A 54 -2.48 4.61 5.71
C TYR A 54 -1.19 4.77 4.91
N ALA A 55 -1.33 5.20 3.64
CA ALA A 55 -0.19 5.45 2.78
C ALA A 55 0.59 6.68 3.26
N CYS A 56 1.86 6.49 3.62
CA CYS A 56 2.85 7.55 3.74
C CYS A 56 3.74 7.49 2.48
N THR A 57 3.74 8.54 1.68
CA THR A 57 4.42 8.56 0.38
C THR A 57 5.71 9.34 0.44
N ALA A 58 6.75 8.82 -0.21
CA ALA A 58 8.05 9.46 -0.34
C ALA A 58 8.58 9.29 -1.77
N LYS A 59 9.49 10.18 -2.19
CA LYS A 59 10.21 10.09 -3.47
C LYS A 59 11.70 10.08 -3.17
N VAL A 60 12.40 9.09 -3.72
CA VAL A 60 13.86 8.91 -3.54
C VAL A 60 14.55 9.08 -4.89
N SER A 61 15.74 9.67 -4.89
CA SER A 61 16.58 9.86 -6.09
C SER A 61 18.05 9.66 -5.72
N ALA A 62 18.77 8.90 -6.55
CA ALA A 62 20.22 8.69 -6.42
C ALA A 62 21.02 9.51 -7.44
N ARG A 63 20.44 10.61 -7.96
CA ARG A 63 21.09 11.45 -8.99
C ARG A 63 22.37 12.13 -8.48
N TYR A 64 22.47 12.38 -7.18
CA TYR A 64 23.61 13.02 -6.54
C TYR A 64 24.12 12.13 -5.39
N PRO A 65 25.43 12.19 -5.07
CA PRO A 65 25.99 11.47 -3.93
C PRO A 65 25.33 11.91 -2.61
N GLY A 66 25.32 11.01 -1.63
CA GLY A 66 24.76 11.29 -0.31
C GLY A 66 25.47 12.46 0.39
N THR A 67 24.71 13.34 1.02
CA THR A 67 25.22 14.37 1.94
C THR A 67 25.19 13.82 3.38
N LYS A 68 25.87 14.50 4.32
CA LYS A 68 25.83 14.13 5.75
C LYS A 68 24.42 14.14 6.36
N GLU A 69 23.49 14.86 5.74
CA GLU A 69 22.07 14.88 6.12
C GLU A 69 21.33 13.59 5.73
N ASN A 70 21.89 12.80 4.81
CA ASN A 70 21.35 11.51 4.37
C ASN A 70 21.93 10.33 5.16
N GLU A 71 22.82 10.58 6.14
CA GLU A 71 23.33 9.54 7.03
C GLU A 71 22.23 9.18 8.04
N GLU A 72 21.73 7.94 8.00
CA GLU A 72 20.71 7.43 8.92
C GLU A 72 21.22 7.52 10.37
N THR A 73 20.43 8.16 11.24
CA THR A 73 20.71 8.34 12.68
C THR A 73 20.46 7.07 13.47
#